data_AF-A0A4U0UDJ2-F1
#
_entry.id   AF-A0A4U0UDJ2-F1
#
_cell.length_a   1.000
_cell.length_b   1.000
_cell.length_c   1.000
_cell.angle_alpha   90.00
_cell.angle_beta   90.00
_cell.angle_gamma   90.00
#
_symmetry.space_group_name_H-M   'P 1'
#
loop_
_entity.id
_entity.type
_entity.pdbx_description
1 polymer ?
#
loop_
_entity_poly.entity_id
_entity_poly.type
_entity_poly.pdbx_seq_one_letter_code
_entity_poly.pdbx_strand_id
1 'polypeptide(L)'
;MAMKEAKRPFDHQQLSTEDLEAMVTEAARAKRILAAHCHGRSGILAALHAGVKNHRARQLPGRRNRRPNESSKRNPCHYTLDRCKRPRARRSLPDSGRLSEFEAVARNQWQAMRLAIRKGVITAVRTDSCGTVPDSPLIQQVLNGKELYYRVQAGMSPLQAIEAATANEPLTLEP
;
A
#
# COMPACT_ATOMS: atom_id res chain seq x y z
N MET A 1 -15.99 29.77 7.52
CA MET A 1 -16.54 28.72 6.63
C MET A 1 -15.83 27.40 6.91
N ALA A 2 -16.46 26.48 7.61
CA ALA A 2 -15.94 25.12 7.73
C ALA A 2 -16.01 24.48 6.33
N MET A 3 -14.86 24.16 5.75
CA MET A 3 -14.81 23.35 4.54
C MET A 3 -15.48 22.02 4.88
N LYS A 4 -16.66 21.74 4.32
CA LYS A 4 -17.27 20.41 4.36
C LYS A 4 -16.20 19.43 3.90
N GLU A 5 -15.81 18.49 4.76
CA GLU A 5 -14.98 17.37 4.34
C GLU A 5 -15.70 16.72 3.16
N ALA A 6 -15.08 16.81 1.97
CA ALA A 6 -15.56 16.07 0.82
C ALA A 6 -15.67 14.61 1.25
N LYS A 7 -16.88 14.03 1.22
CA LYS A 7 -17.11 12.61 1.42
C LYS A 7 -16.12 11.88 0.51
N ARG A 8 -15.04 11.35 1.08
CA ARG A 8 -14.08 10.51 0.37
C ARG A 8 -14.73 9.12 0.34
N PRO A 9 -15.22 8.63 -0.81
CA PRO A 9 -15.99 7.38 -0.86
C PRO A 9 -15.23 6.14 -0.34
N PHE A 10 -13.92 6.25 -0.07
CA PHE A 10 -13.04 5.15 0.36
C PHE A 10 -12.38 5.38 1.72
N ASP A 11 -12.83 6.37 2.50
CA ASP A 11 -12.21 6.74 3.79
C ASP A 11 -12.96 6.18 5.00
N HIS A 12 -13.43 4.94 4.88
CA HIS A 12 -14.11 4.23 5.96
C HIS A 12 -13.13 3.31 6.68
N GLN A 13 -12.90 3.58 7.96
CA GLN A 13 -12.12 2.72 8.84
C GLN A 13 -12.97 1.51 9.26
N GLN A 14 -12.49 0.30 8.99
CA GLN A 14 -13.25 -0.95 9.21
C GLN A 14 -13.06 -1.56 10.61
N LEU A 15 -11.95 -1.24 11.28
CA LEU A 15 -11.62 -1.76 12.61
C LEU A 15 -11.57 -0.60 13.58
N SER A 16 -12.10 -0.77 14.79
CA SER A 16 -12.01 0.24 15.84
C SER A 16 -10.55 0.43 16.29
N THR A 17 -10.29 1.49 17.06
CA THR A 17 -8.95 1.71 17.63
C THR A 17 -8.63 0.58 18.61
N GLU A 18 -9.62 0.20 19.41
CA GLU A 18 -9.55 -0.85 20.41
C GLU A 18 -9.23 -2.21 19.78
N ASP A 19 -9.86 -2.55 18.65
CA ASP A 19 -9.57 -3.79 17.91
C ASP A 19 -8.13 -3.79 17.38
N LEU A 20 -7.66 -2.66 16.83
CA LEU A 20 -6.31 -2.54 16.29
C LEU A 20 -5.26 -2.67 17.41
N GLU A 21 -5.49 -2.05 18.56
CA GLU A 21 -4.61 -2.15 19.73
C GLU A 21 -4.59 -3.57 20.30
N ALA A 22 -5.74 -4.24 20.38
CA ALA A 22 -5.83 -5.64 20.79
C ALA A 22 -5.05 -6.55 19.83
N MET A 23 -5.20 -6.37 18.51
CA MET A 23 -4.47 -7.14 17.50
C MET A 23 -2.96 -6.93 17.58
N VAL A 24 -2.50 -5.68 17.76
CA VAL A 24 -1.07 -5.37 17.90
C VAL A 24 -0.52 -5.99 19.18
N THR A 25 -1.25 -5.89 20.29
CA THR A 25 -0.85 -6.45 21.58
C THR A 25 -0.74 -7.97 21.51
N GLU A 26 -1.72 -8.66 20.93
CA GLU A 26 -1.71 -10.11 20.78
C GLU A 26 -0.64 -10.59 19.80
N ALA A 27 -0.41 -9.87 18.70
CA ALA A 27 0.70 -10.16 17.79
C ALA A 27 2.04 -10.07 18.52
N ALA A 28 2.26 -9.00 19.30
CA ALA A 28 3.47 -8.83 20.09
C ALA A 28 3.65 -9.95 21.14
N ARG A 29 2.59 -10.29 21.88
CA ARG A 29 2.58 -11.40 22.86
C ARG A 29 2.96 -12.73 22.20
N ALA A 30 2.46 -12.98 20.99
CA ALA A 30 2.74 -14.17 20.20
C ALA A 30 4.08 -14.13 19.44
N LYS A 31 4.88 -13.06 19.60
CA LYS A 31 6.11 -12.83 18.83
C LYS A 31 5.87 -12.89 17.31
N ARG A 32 4.77 -12.27 16.89
CA ARG A 32 4.34 -12.16 15.48
C ARG A 32 4.29 -10.71 15.05
N ILE A 33 4.45 -10.50 13.75
CA ILE A 33 4.34 -9.19 13.12
C ILE A 33 2.93 -9.03 12.57
N LEU A 34 2.35 -7.86 12.83
CA LEU A 34 1.08 -7.47 12.26
C LEU A 34 1.31 -6.60 11.02
N ALA A 35 0.61 -6.95 9.94
CA ALA A 35 0.50 -6.12 8.75
C ALA A 35 -0.94 -5.68 8.51
N ALA A 36 -1.15 -4.43 8.12
CA ALA A 36 -2.49 -3.89 7.85
C ALA A 36 -2.70 -3.57 6.37
N HIS A 37 -3.86 -3.96 5.83
CA HIS A 37 -4.33 -3.55 4.51
C HIS A 37 -5.16 -2.26 4.63
N CYS A 38 -4.72 -1.16 4.02
CA CYS A 38 -5.39 0.13 4.21
C CYS A 38 -5.50 0.93 2.90
N HIS A 39 -6.67 1.50 2.63
CA HIS A 39 -6.86 2.43 1.51
C HIS A 39 -7.16 3.83 2.00
N GLY A 40 -8.15 3.99 2.87
CA GLY A 40 -8.52 5.27 3.46
C GLY A 40 -7.44 5.85 4.37
N ARG A 41 -7.39 7.18 4.43
CA ARG A 41 -6.49 7.91 5.34
C ARG A 41 -6.79 7.60 6.80
N SER A 42 -8.07 7.50 7.18
CA SER A 42 -8.52 7.20 8.55
C SER A 42 -7.91 5.88 9.03
N GLY A 43 -8.12 4.80 8.29
CA GLY A 43 -7.56 3.48 8.60
C GLY A 43 -6.02 3.44 8.60
N ILE A 44 -5.36 4.19 7.70
CA ILE A 44 -3.89 4.27 7.69
C ILE A 44 -3.38 4.93 8.97
N LEU A 45 -3.99 6.05 9.38
CA LEU A 45 -3.59 6.75 10.60
C LEU A 45 -3.90 5.93 11.85
N ALA A 46 -5.05 5.27 11.91
CA ALA A 46 -5.41 4.39 13.01
C ALA A 46 -4.42 3.23 13.16
N ALA A 47 -4.09 2.53 12.06
CA ALA A 47 -3.10 1.45 12.08
C ALA A 47 -1.72 1.95 12.53
N LEU A 48 -1.29 3.11 12.04
CA LEU A 48 -0.02 3.73 12.46
C LEU A 48 -0.04 4.12 13.95
N HIS A 49 -1.15 4.62 14.46
CA HIS A 49 -1.30 5.01 15.87
C HIS A 49 -1.31 3.79 16.80
N ALA A 50 -1.97 2.70 16.40
CA ALA A 50 -1.99 1.44 17.15
C ALA A 50 -0.63 0.72 17.16
N GLY A 51 0.34 1.14 16.33
CA GLY A 51 1.68 0.55 16.30
C GLY A 51 1.89 -0.53 15.24
N VAL A 52 1.03 -0.61 14.22
CA VAL A 52 1.24 -1.52 13.08
C VAL A 52 2.53 -1.14 12.35
N LYS A 53 3.49 -2.06 12.34
CA LYS A 53 4.83 -1.83 11.80
C LYS A 53 4.91 -1.95 10.26
N ASN A 54 4.06 -2.80 9.66
CA ASN A 54 3.97 -2.93 8.20
C ASN A 54 2.58 -2.62 7.70
N HIS A 55 2.42 -1.50 6.98
CA HIS A 55 1.10 -1.13 6.50
C HIS A 55 1.12 -0.96 4.98
N ARG A 56 0.17 -1.64 4.34
CA ARG A 56 -0.10 -1.52 2.91
C ARG A 56 -1.02 -0.32 2.69
N ALA A 57 -0.48 0.88 2.90
CA ALA A 57 -1.21 2.13 2.66
C ALA A 57 -1.34 2.44 1.16
N ARG A 58 -2.59 2.63 0.68
CA ARG A 58 -2.89 3.15 -0.68
C ARG A 58 -3.25 4.64 -0.72
N GLN A 59 -3.42 5.35 0.41
CA GLN A 59 -3.55 6.82 0.47
C GLN A 59 -2.51 7.50 1.36
N LEU A 60 -2.38 8.81 1.18
CA LEU A 60 -1.53 9.68 2.00
C LEU A 60 -2.28 10.15 3.25
N PRO A 61 -1.67 10.14 4.44
CA PRO A 61 -2.07 11.03 5.50
C PRO A 61 -1.75 12.47 5.06
N GLY A 62 -2.81 13.25 4.85
CA GLY A 62 -2.70 14.68 4.62
C GLY A 62 -1.98 15.38 5.77
N ARG A 63 -1.31 16.48 5.42
CA ARG A 63 -0.43 17.31 6.24
C ARG A 63 -0.84 17.38 7.72
N ARG A 64 -0.10 16.69 8.58
CA ARG A 64 0.27 17.16 9.92
C ARG A 64 1.54 16.44 10.32
N ASN A 65 2.53 17.23 10.74
CA ASN A 65 3.85 16.81 11.14
C ASN A 65 3.80 15.61 12.11
N ARG A 66 4.13 14.42 11.61
CA ARG A 66 4.84 13.42 12.40
C ARG A 66 6.09 13.09 11.60
N ARG A 67 7.25 13.23 12.25
CA ARG A 67 8.50 12.66 11.72
C ARG A 67 8.19 11.19 11.42
N PRO A 68 8.62 10.62 10.29
CA PRO A 68 8.50 9.20 10.08
C PRO A 68 9.37 8.55 11.16
N ASN A 69 8.75 8.10 12.24
CA ASN A 69 9.42 7.22 13.17
C ASN A 69 9.90 6.02 12.33
N GLU A 70 11.14 5.60 12.57
CA GLU A 70 11.94 4.64 11.79
C GLU A 70 11.25 3.27 11.50
N SER A 71 10.04 3.06 12.00
CA SER A 71 9.27 1.82 11.86
C SER A 71 8.14 1.85 10.82
N SER A 72 7.75 3.01 10.26
CA SER A 72 6.57 3.08 9.36
C SER A 72 6.88 2.73 7.90
N LYS A 73 6.93 1.43 7.57
CA LYS A 73 7.20 0.95 6.20
C LYS A 73 5.96 1.03 5.32
N ARG A 74 6.04 1.79 4.21
CA ARG A 74 4.98 1.89 3.20
C ARG A 74 5.29 0.97 2.01
N ASN A 75 4.33 0.09 1.69
CA ASN A 75 4.47 -0.87 0.59
C ASN A 75 3.40 -0.67 -0.49
N PRO A 76 3.50 0.38 -1.30
CA PRO A 76 2.61 0.57 -2.45
C PRO A 76 2.95 -0.45 -3.56
N CYS A 77 1.95 -1.14 -4.11
CA CYS A 77 2.12 -2.16 -5.16
C CYS A 77 1.51 -1.68 -6.49
N HIS A 78 2.29 -1.11 -7.42
CA HIS A 78 1.71 -0.51 -8.63
C HIS A 78 1.50 -1.51 -9.78
N TYR A 79 2.31 -2.56 -9.84
CA TYR A 79 2.28 -3.58 -10.87
C TYR A 79 0.90 -4.21 -11.07
N THR A 80 0.27 -4.66 -9.99
CA THR A 80 -1.06 -5.31 -10.06
C THR A 80 -2.15 -4.35 -10.53
N LEU A 81 -2.04 -3.05 -10.19
CA LEU A 81 -2.99 -2.03 -10.64
C LEU A 81 -2.84 -1.70 -12.13
N ASP A 82 -1.61 -1.64 -12.65
CA ASP A 82 -1.38 -1.38 -14.06
C ASP A 82 -1.94 -2.51 -14.94
N ARG A 83 -1.83 -3.76 -14.48
CA ARG A 83 -2.42 -4.91 -15.18
C ARG A 83 -3.93 -4.84 -15.29
N CYS A 84 -4.62 -4.38 -14.24
CA CYS A 84 -6.06 -4.20 -14.25
C CYS A 84 -6.55 -3.21 -15.32
N LYS A 85 -5.69 -2.32 -15.83
CA LYS A 85 -6.04 -1.39 -16.90
C LYS A 85 -6.01 -2.01 -18.30
N ARG A 86 -5.38 -3.19 -18.48
CA ARG A 86 -5.24 -3.82 -19.81
C ARG A 86 -6.61 -4.28 -20.33
N PRO A 87 -6.93 -4.12 -21.63
CA PRO A 87 -8.27 -4.42 -22.15
C PRO A 87 -8.81 -5.81 -21.81
N ARG A 88 -7.96 -6.86 -21.90
CA ARG A 88 -8.34 -8.23 -21.52
C ARG A 88 -8.59 -8.39 -20.02
N ALA A 89 -7.81 -7.72 -19.18
CA ALA A 89 -7.95 -7.74 -17.73
C ALA A 89 -9.16 -6.92 -17.25
N ARG A 90 -9.44 -5.79 -17.91
CA ARG A 90 -10.56 -4.91 -17.58
C ARG A 90 -11.91 -5.59 -17.78
N ARG A 91 -12.02 -6.52 -18.76
CA ARG A 91 -13.18 -7.40 -18.96
C ARG A 91 -13.38 -8.42 -17.83
N SER A 92 -12.32 -8.71 -17.07
CA SER A 92 -12.38 -9.61 -15.90
C SER A 92 -12.64 -8.85 -14.59
N LEU A 93 -12.76 -7.51 -14.63
CA LEU A 93 -13.13 -6.70 -13.47
C LEU A 93 -14.66 -6.60 -13.36
N PRO A 94 -15.20 -6.36 -12.16
CA PRO A 94 -16.65 -6.25 -11.98
C PRO A 94 -17.25 -5.14 -12.86
N ASP A 95 -18.34 -5.44 -13.57
CA ASP A 95 -19.08 -4.52 -14.46
C ASP A 95 -19.89 -3.43 -13.71
N SER A 96 -19.59 -3.18 -12.44
CA SER A 96 -20.35 -2.27 -11.57
C SER A 96 -19.53 -1.04 -11.18
N GLY A 97 -20.18 -0.04 -10.56
CA GLY A 97 -19.58 1.22 -10.08
C GLY A 97 -18.25 1.09 -9.31
N ARG A 98 -17.92 -0.12 -8.84
CA ARG A 98 -16.62 -0.55 -8.26
C ARG A 98 -15.41 -0.31 -9.17
N LEU A 99 -15.58 -0.24 -10.50
CA LEU A 99 -14.47 0.07 -11.41
C LEU A 99 -13.96 1.50 -11.21
N SER A 100 -14.87 2.46 -11.02
CA SER A 100 -14.50 3.85 -10.74
C SER A 100 -13.76 3.99 -9.41
N GLU A 101 -14.14 3.17 -8.42
CA GLU A 101 -13.49 3.09 -7.11
C GLU A 101 -12.08 2.52 -7.23
N PHE A 102 -11.95 1.42 -7.96
CA PHE A 102 -10.66 0.79 -8.25
C PHE A 102 -9.70 1.77 -8.92
N GLU A 103 -10.16 2.50 -9.94
CA GLU A 103 -9.35 3.50 -10.63
C GLU A 103 -8.95 4.66 -9.70
N ALA A 104 -9.85 5.11 -8.83
CA ALA A 104 -9.55 6.15 -7.84
C ALA A 104 -8.49 5.69 -6.83
N VAL A 105 -8.62 4.47 -6.30
CA VAL A 105 -7.63 3.86 -5.41
C VAL A 105 -6.28 3.73 -6.12
N ALA A 106 -6.27 3.31 -7.39
CA ALA A 106 -5.05 3.16 -8.17
C ALA A 106 -4.32 4.49 -8.39
N ARG A 107 -5.06 5.56 -8.72
CA ARG A 107 -4.51 6.92 -8.86
C ARG A 107 -3.91 7.42 -7.54
N ASN A 108 -4.64 7.26 -6.44
CA ASN A 108 -4.20 7.70 -5.12
C ASN A 108 -2.93 6.97 -4.67
N GLN A 109 -2.85 5.66 -4.93
CA GLN A 109 -1.67 4.88 -4.61
C GLN A 109 -0.43 5.36 -5.38
N TRP A 110 -0.58 5.68 -6.66
CA TRP A 110 0.52 6.21 -7.47
C TRP A 110 1.04 7.54 -6.93
N GLN A 111 0.14 8.47 -6.61
CA GLN A 111 0.49 9.75 -6.01
C GLN A 111 1.15 9.58 -4.64
N ALA A 112 0.65 8.64 -3.83
CA ALA A 112 1.21 8.32 -2.52
C ALA A 112 2.62 7.76 -2.61
N MET A 113 2.86 6.82 -3.53
CA MET A 113 4.19 6.25 -3.79
C MET A 113 5.19 7.34 -4.18
N ARG A 114 4.84 8.18 -5.17
CA ARG A 114 5.70 9.28 -5.63
C ARG A 114 6.01 10.28 -4.50
N LEU A 115 5.02 10.59 -3.66
CA LEU A 115 5.25 11.49 -2.53
C LEU A 115 6.13 10.86 -1.45
N ALA A 116 5.92 9.59 -1.12
CA ALA A 116 6.75 8.88 -0.14
C ALA A 116 8.23 8.83 -0.58
N ILE A 117 8.47 8.50 -1.85
CA ILE A 117 9.82 8.52 -2.46
C ILE A 117 10.43 9.93 -2.37
N ARG A 118 9.69 10.97 -2.80
CA ARG A 118 10.18 12.36 -2.70
C ARG A 118 10.46 12.82 -1.28
N LYS A 119 9.80 12.23 -0.28
CA LYS A 119 9.99 12.53 1.14
C LYS A 119 11.08 11.69 1.80
N GLY A 120 11.75 10.81 1.06
CA GLY A 120 12.81 9.94 1.60
C GLY A 120 12.29 8.88 2.57
N VAL A 121 11.02 8.49 2.46
CA VAL A 121 10.48 7.40 3.30
C VAL A 121 11.08 6.09 2.81
N ILE A 122 11.65 5.29 3.72
CA ILE A 122 12.12 3.93 3.42
C ILE A 122 10.90 3.09 3.02
N THR A 123 10.98 2.47 1.83
CA THR A 123 9.91 1.60 1.33
C THR A 123 10.47 0.25 0.95
N ALA A 124 9.65 -0.78 1.17
CA ALA A 124 9.88 -2.12 0.66
C ALA A 124 9.07 -2.34 -0.65
N VAL A 125 9.52 -3.24 -1.51
CA VAL A 125 8.90 -3.62 -2.78
C VAL A 125 7.97 -4.82 -2.61
N ARG A 126 6.66 -4.56 -2.70
CA ARG A 126 5.64 -5.60 -2.78
C ARG A 126 4.81 -5.44 -4.05
N THR A 127 4.35 -6.57 -4.60
CA THR A 127 3.58 -6.60 -5.86
C THR A 127 2.09 -6.83 -5.65
N ASP A 128 1.68 -7.37 -4.49
CA ASP A 128 0.32 -7.90 -4.26
C ASP A 128 -0.07 -9.04 -5.21
N SER A 129 0.91 -9.85 -5.62
CA SER A 129 0.67 -11.04 -6.42
C SER A 129 0.18 -12.17 -5.52
N CYS A 130 -0.99 -12.75 -5.82
CA CYS A 130 -1.59 -13.84 -5.03
C CYS A 130 -1.30 -15.25 -5.56
N GLY A 131 -0.61 -15.38 -6.70
CA GLY A 131 -0.40 -16.68 -7.34
C GLY A 131 -0.20 -16.55 -8.84
N THR A 132 -0.16 -17.68 -9.53
CA THR A 132 -0.29 -17.76 -10.98
C THR A 132 -1.56 -18.52 -11.29
N VAL A 133 -2.44 -17.90 -12.07
CA VAL A 133 -3.63 -18.57 -12.61
C VAL A 133 -3.38 -18.78 -14.11
N PRO A 134 -3.45 -20.02 -14.62
CA PRO A 134 -3.31 -20.29 -16.05
C PRO A 134 -4.21 -19.37 -16.87
N ASP A 135 -3.67 -18.83 -17.96
CA ASP A 135 -4.34 -17.92 -18.88
C ASP A 135 -4.91 -16.61 -18.28
N SER A 136 -4.63 -16.33 -17.00
CA SER A 136 -5.09 -15.10 -16.37
C SER A 136 -4.31 -13.89 -16.88
N PRO A 137 -4.99 -12.86 -17.41
CA PRO A 137 -4.36 -11.59 -17.76
C PRO A 137 -4.02 -10.74 -16.53
N LEU A 138 -4.38 -11.18 -15.32
CA LEU A 138 -4.21 -10.46 -14.05
C LEU A 138 -3.21 -11.13 -13.09
N ILE A 139 -3.26 -12.45 -12.96
CA ILE A 139 -2.58 -13.19 -11.88
C ILE A 139 -1.44 -14.02 -12.50
N GLN A 140 -0.23 -13.44 -12.62
CA GLN A 140 0.98 -14.13 -13.08
C GLN A 140 2.20 -13.71 -12.25
N GLN A 141 2.84 -14.65 -11.55
CA GLN A 141 3.98 -14.35 -10.65
C GLN A 141 5.30 -14.09 -11.37
N VAL A 142 5.49 -14.55 -12.60
CA VAL A 142 6.76 -14.42 -13.35
C VAL A 142 7.14 -12.96 -13.62
N LEU A 143 6.19 -12.04 -13.48
CA LEU A 143 6.33 -10.64 -13.84
C LEU A 143 6.48 -9.69 -12.63
N ASN A 144 6.72 -10.24 -11.43
CA ASN A 144 6.89 -9.46 -10.19
C ASN A 144 8.01 -8.40 -10.28
N GLY A 145 9.08 -8.68 -11.03
CA GLY A 145 10.21 -7.75 -11.22
C GLY A 145 9.81 -6.42 -11.86
N LYS A 146 8.64 -6.33 -12.52
CA LYS A 146 8.12 -5.07 -13.06
C LYS A 146 7.83 -4.02 -11.99
N GLU A 147 7.65 -4.41 -10.73
CA GLU A 147 7.49 -3.43 -9.65
C GLU A 147 8.72 -2.52 -9.53
N LEU A 148 9.93 -3.03 -9.76
CA LEU A 148 11.16 -2.23 -9.78
C LEU A 148 11.12 -1.13 -10.84
N TYR A 149 10.63 -1.47 -12.05
CA TYR A 149 10.43 -0.49 -13.12
C TYR A 149 9.49 0.64 -12.67
N TYR A 150 8.36 0.30 -12.04
CA TYR A 150 7.43 1.33 -11.54
C TYR A 150 8.01 2.16 -10.40
N ARG A 151 8.89 1.59 -9.55
CA ARG A 151 9.59 2.36 -8.52
C ARG A 151 10.51 3.41 -9.12
N VAL A 152 11.24 3.06 -10.18
CA VAL A 152 12.06 4.03 -10.95
C VAL A 152 11.17 5.11 -11.58
N GLN A 153 10.07 4.73 -12.23
CA GLN A 153 9.11 5.68 -12.81
C GLN A 153 8.46 6.60 -11.74
N ALA A 154 8.36 6.13 -10.50
CA ALA A 154 7.85 6.91 -9.38
C ALA A 154 8.89 7.89 -8.78
N GLY A 155 10.16 7.79 -9.17
CA GLY A 155 11.22 8.74 -8.83
C GLY A 155 12.41 8.16 -8.05
N MET A 156 12.51 6.83 -7.90
CA MET A 156 13.72 6.19 -7.36
C MET A 156 14.82 6.09 -8.42
N SER A 157 16.08 6.11 -7.99
CA SER A 157 17.17 5.61 -8.84
C SER A 157 17.08 4.07 -9.00
N PRO A 158 17.72 3.49 -10.02
CA PRO A 158 17.79 2.03 -10.17
C PRO A 158 18.36 1.32 -8.92
N LEU A 159 19.41 1.88 -8.29
CA LEU A 159 20.00 1.32 -7.08
C LEU A 159 19.00 1.34 -5.92
N GLN A 160 18.33 2.47 -5.68
CA GLN A 160 17.30 2.57 -4.64
C GLN A 160 16.14 1.59 -4.85
N ALA A 161 15.75 1.33 -6.10
CA ALA A 161 14.72 0.33 -6.38
C ALA A 161 15.20 -1.09 -6.02
N ILE A 162 16.46 -1.43 -6.30
CA ILE A 162 17.07 -2.72 -5.92
C ILE A 162 17.20 -2.83 -4.40
N GLU A 163 17.68 -1.80 -3.71
CA GLU A 163 17.77 -1.76 -2.24
C GLU A 163 16.38 -1.91 -1.61
N ALA A 164 15.36 -1.27 -2.19
CA ALA A 164 13.98 -1.40 -1.74
C ALA A 164 13.44 -2.83 -1.85
N ALA A 165 13.92 -3.64 -2.81
CA ALA A 165 13.56 -5.04 -2.98
C ALA A 165 14.50 -6.03 -2.28
N THR A 166 15.62 -5.55 -1.73
CA THR A 166 16.64 -6.37 -1.07
C THR A 166 16.84 -5.88 0.36
N ALA A 167 17.74 -4.93 0.60
CA ALA A 167 18.10 -4.44 1.93
C ALA A 167 16.90 -4.00 2.79
N ASN A 168 15.87 -3.41 2.20
CA ASN A 168 14.71 -2.90 2.94
C ASN A 168 13.64 -3.96 3.23
N GLU A 169 13.59 -5.07 2.47
CA GLU A 169 12.56 -6.11 2.63
C GLU A 169 12.68 -6.86 3.96
N PRO A 170 13.86 -7.39 4.38
CA PRO A 170 14.03 -8.05 5.66
C PRO A 170 13.66 -7.16 6.85
N LEU A 171 13.83 -5.84 6.72
CA LEU A 171 13.42 -4.92 7.77
C LEU A 171 11.90 -5.03 8.04
N THR A 172 11.08 -5.43 7.06
CA THR A 172 9.63 -5.68 7.26
C THR A 172 9.34 -6.95 8.06
N LEU A 173 10.32 -7.82 8.28
CA LEU A 173 10.12 -9.13 8.90
C LEU A 173 10.58 -9.20 10.36
N GLU A 174 11.11 -8.09 10.92
CA GLU A 174 11.80 -7.99 12.23
C GLU A 174 12.78 -9.18 12.50
N PRO A 175 13.58 -9.18 13.57
CA PRO A 175 14.36 -10.37 13.96
C PRO A 175 13.47 -11.54 14.41
#